data_AF-A0A1H4C0S1-F1
#
_entry.id   AF-A0A1H4C0S1-F1
#
_cell.length_a   1.000
_cell.length_b   1.000
_cell.length_c   1.000
_cell.angle_alpha   90.00
_cell.angle_beta   90.00
_cell.angle_gamma   90.00
#
_symmetry.space_group_name_H-M   'P 1'
#
loop_
_entity.id
_entity.type
_entity.pdbx_description
1 polymer ?
#
loop_
_entity_poly.entity_id
_entity_poly.type
_entity_poly.pdbx_seq_one_letter_code
_entity_poly.pdbx_strand_id
1 'polypeptide(L)' 'MAKKEKKTIICKGPKHSRNGALFLRFEREDRRKPRLDIYPGQKLEVGKEIEAGEASKLLNNPTWDFEEVKPDE' A
#
# COMPACT_ATOMS: atom_id res chain seq x y z
N MET A 1 14.55 -22.03 8.96
CA MET A 1 14.33 -21.18 7.76
C MET A 1 13.16 -20.26 8.05
N ALA A 2 13.40 -18.97 8.31
CA ALA A 2 12.31 -18.03 8.55
C ALA A 2 11.47 -17.93 7.26
N LYS A 3 10.23 -18.41 7.29
CA LYS A 3 9.24 -18.09 6.25
C LYS A 3 9.17 -16.55 6.26
N LYS A 4 9.73 -15.88 5.24
CA LYS A 4 9.40 -14.48 5.00
C LYS A 4 7.91 -14.49 4.65
N GLU A 5 7.07 -14.31 5.67
CA GLU A 5 5.64 -14.10 5.47
C GLU A 5 5.50 -13.02 4.40
N LYS A 6 4.92 -13.40 3.26
CA LYS A 6 4.59 -12.44 2.21
C LYS A 6 3.54 -11.54 2.82
N LYS A 7 3.96 -10.34 3.22
CA LYS A 7 3.05 -9.33 3.72
C LYS A 7 2.36 -8.71 2.51
N THR A 8 1.04 -8.69 2.53
CA THR A 8 0.24 -8.00 1.53
C THR A 8 -0.56 -6.94 2.25
N ILE A 9 -0.63 -5.74 1.67
CA ILE A 9 -1.52 -4.69 2.17
C ILE A 9 -2.63 -4.46 1.15
N ILE A 10 -3.85 -4.20 1.62
CA ILE A 10 -4.98 -3.81 0.77
C ILE A 10 -5.30 -2.34 1.00
N CYS A 11 -5.44 -1.59 -0.09
CA CYS A 11 -5.95 -0.23 -0.03
C CYS A 11 -7.48 -0.28 0.16
N LYS A 12 -8.01 0.24 1.26
CA LYS A 12 -9.47 0.34 1.45
C LYS A 12 -10.07 1.58 0.80
N GLY A 13 -9.22 2.55 0.45
CA GLY A 13 -9.60 3.79 -0.22
C GLY A 13 -9.30 5.02 0.64
N PRO A 14 -9.85 6.19 0.29
CA PRO A 14 -9.67 7.39 1.08
C PRO A 14 -10.34 7.27 2.45
N LYS A 15 -9.65 7.69 3.51
CA LYS A 15 -10.13 7.63 4.90
C LYS A 15 -11.33 8.54 5.15
N HIS A 16 -11.46 9.62 4.38
CA HIS A 16 -12.58 10.54 4.44
C HIS A 16 -13.42 10.45 3.18
N SER A 17 -14.72 10.21 3.33
CA SER A 17 -15.70 10.13 2.25
C SER A 17 -15.87 11.44 1.46
N ARG A 18 -15.42 12.58 2.00
CA ARG A 18 -15.37 13.88 1.30
C ARG A 18 -14.19 14.01 0.34
N ASN A 19 -13.24 13.08 0.38
CA ASN A 19 -12.09 13.09 -0.49
C ASN A 19 -12.50 12.46 -1.84
N GLY A 20 -12.83 13.30 -2.84
CA GLY A 20 -13.22 12.86 -4.19
C GLY A 20 -12.07 12.25 -5.02
N ALA A 21 -11.01 11.78 -4.37
CA ALA A 21 -9.84 11.21 -5.00
C ALA A 21 -10.12 9.77 -5.45
N LEU A 22 -9.84 9.47 -6.72
CA LEU A 22 -10.07 8.16 -7.32
C LEU A 22 -8.93 7.16 -7.05
N PHE A 23 -7.71 7.66 -6.80
CA PHE A 23 -6.52 6.87 -6.52
C PHE A 23 -5.53 7.69 -5.68
N LEU A 24 -4.65 7.00 -4.95
CA LEU A 24 -3.52 7.58 -4.25
C LEU A 24 -2.28 7.50 -5.15
N ARG A 25 -1.67 8.64 -5.47
CA ARG A 25 -0.37 8.68 -6.10
C ARG A 25 0.73 8.70 -5.04
N PHE A 26 1.32 7.54 -4.78
CA PHE A 26 2.35 7.35 -3.77
C PHE A 26 3.75 7.64 -4.34
N GLU A 27 4.49 8.50 -3.66
CA GLU A 27 5.90 8.77 -3.99
C GLU A 27 6.77 7.68 -3.37
N ARG A 28 7.41 6.90 -4.25
CA ARG A 28 8.31 5.82 -3.85
C ARG A 28 9.55 6.36 -3.17
N GLU A 29 10.14 5.54 -2.32
CA GLU A 29 11.36 5.92 -1.59
C GLU A 29 12.55 6.07 -2.55
N ASP A 30 12.66 5.16 -3.52
CA ASP A 30 13.59 5.30 -4.64
C ASP A 30 13.01 6.26 -5.69
N ARG A 31 13.56 7.48 -5.74
CA ARG A 31 13.17 8.54 -6.69
C ARG A 31 13.45 8.20 -8.16
N ARG A 32 14.20 7.13 -8.46
CA ARG A 32 14.39 6.63 -9.83
C ARG A 32 13.20 5.80 -10.30
N LYS A 33 12.40 5.26 -9.38
CA LYS A 33 11.18 4.51 -9.70
C LYS A 33 10.03 5.49 -9.97
N PRO A 34 9.14 5.19 -10.93
CA PRO A 34 7.95 5.99 -11.14
C PRO A 34 7.06 5.96 -9.89
N ARG A 35 6.29 7.03 -9.70
CA ARG A 35 5.24 7.10 -8.68
C ARG A 35 4.28 5.93 -8.84
N LEU A 36 3.81 5.40 -7.73
CA LEU A 36 2.88 4.27 -7.71
C LEU A 36 1.45 4.80 -7.55
N ASP A 37 0.61 4.56 -8.56
CA ASP A 37 -0.81 4.86 -8.46
C ASP A 37 -1.53 3.66 -7.83
N ILE A 38 -2.20 3.91 -6.70
CA ILE A 38 -2.87 2.89 -5.88
C ILE A 38 -4.36 3.15 -5.88
N TYR A 39 -5.14 2.16 -6.28
CA TYR A 39 -6.59 2.25 -6.35
C TYR A 39 -7.26 1.60 -5.13
N PRO A 40 -8.45 2.06 -4.72
CA PRO A 40 -9.25 1.37 -3.71
C PRO A 40 -9.49 -0.10 -4.10
N GLY A 41 -9.33 -1.02 -3.15
CA GLY A 41 -9.41 -2.47 -3.33
C GLY A 41 -8.11 -3.13 -3.83
N GLN A 42 -7.11 -2.35 -4.25
CA GLN A 42 -5.85 -2.90 -4.76
C GLN A 42 -5.04 -3.55 -3.63
N LYS A 43 -4.53 -4.75 -3.90
CA LYS A 43 -3.59 -5.46 -3.04
C LYS A 43 -2.17 -5.17 -3.51
N LEU A 44 -1.26 -4.89 -2.57
CA LEU A 44 0.15 -4.63 -2.83
C LEU A 44 1.00 -5.62 -2.03
N GLU A 45 1.83 -6.41 -2.72
CA GLU A 45 2.75 -7.35 -2.10
C GLU A 45 4.06 -6.68 -1.66
N VAL A 46 4.37 -6.76 -0.37
CA VAL A 46 5.59 -6.20 0.22
C VAL A 46 6.79 -7.09 -0.15
N GLY A 47 7.82 -6.48 -0.71
CA GLY A 47 9.02 -7.12 -1.26
C GLY A 47 8.93 -7.45 -2.75
N LYS A 48 7.76 -7.25 -3.38
CA LYS A 48 7.57 -7.43 -4.83
C LYS A 48 7.12 -6.14 -5.50
N GLU A 49 6.02 -5.54 -5.03
CA GLU A 49 5.45 -4.32 -5.61
C GLU A 49 5.90 -3.06 -4.87
N ILE A 50 5.99 -3.16 -3.54
CA ILE A 50 6.42 -2.11 -2.63
C ILE A 50 7.44 -2.64 -1.63
N GLU A 51 8.31 -1.78 -1.13
CA GLU A 51 9.31 -2.13 -0.12
C GLU A 51 8.72 -2.06 1.29
N ALA A 52 9.40 -2.68 2.28
CA ALA A 52 8.89 -2.72 3.66
C ALA A 52 8.73 -1.31 4.28
N GLY A 53 9.66 -0.39 3.96
CA GLY A 53 9.54 1.02 4.38
C GLY A 53 8.35 1.74 3.75
N GLU A 54 8.04 1.44 2.48
CA GLU A 54 6.90 1.98 1.76
C GLU A 54 5.58 1.44 2.32
N ALA A 55 5.52 0.15 2.63
CA ALA A 55 4.37 -0.49 3.26
C ALA A 55 4.04 0.16 4.62
N SER A 56 5.04 0.39 5.47
CA SER A 56 4.85 1.09 6.74
C SER A 56 4.33 2.52 6.56
N LYS A 57 4.78 3.24 5.52
CA LYS A 57 4.27 4.59 5.20
C LYS A 57 2.82 4.56 4.72
N LEU A 58 2.45 3.57 3.91
CA LEU A 58 1.08 3.39 3.43
C LEU A 58 0.12 3.03 4.58
N LEU A 59 0.52 2.12 5.47
CA LEU A 59 -0.26 1.75 6.66
C LEU A 59 -0.48 2.92 7.63
N ASN A 60 0.47 3.87 7.70
CA ASN A 60 0.36 5.07 8.52
C ASN A 60 -0.15 6.29 7.73
N ASN A 61 -0.75 6.11 6.55
CA ASN A 61 -1.18 7.24 5.73
C ASN A 61 -2.35 7.98 6.42
N PRO A 62 -2.27 9.33 6.56
CA PRO A 62 -3.31 10.09 7.25
C PRO A 62 -4.60 10.25 6.44
N THR A 63 -4.53 10.09 5.11
CA THR A 63 -5.61 10.42 4.16
C THR A 63 -6.24 9.21 3.49
N TRP A 64 -5.54 8.08 3.48
CA TRP A 64 -5.95 6.82 2.86
C TRP A 64 -5.81 5.69 3.86
N ASP A 65 -6.74 4.75 3.79
CA ASP A 65 -6.81 3.61 4.70
C ASP A 65 -6.23 2.36 4.04
N PHE A 66 -5.35 1.68 4.77
CA PHE A 66 -4.63 0.49 4.33
C PHE A 66 -4.65 -0.55 5.43
N GLU A 67 -4.87 -1.81 5.07
CA GLU A 67 -4.88 -2.92 6.02
C GLU A 67 -3.90 -4.02 5.59
N GLU A 68 -3.17 -4.60 6.55
CA GLU A 68 -2.39 -5.82 6.33
C GLU A 68 -3.35 -7.01 6.18
N VAL A 69 -3.24 -7.73 5.07
CA VAL A 69 -3.98 -8.98 4.83
C VAL A 69 -3.00 -10.13 4.77
N LYS A 70 -3.35 -11.23 5.43
CA LYS A 70 -2.59 -12.48 5.29
C LYS A 70 -2.83 -13.03 3.87
N PRO A 71 -1.82 -13.61 3.21
CA PRO A 71 -2.06 -14.38 2.00
C PRO A 71 -3.02 -15.51 2.38
N ASP A 72 -4.16 -15.59 1.70
CA ASP A 72 -5.10 -16.72 1.78
C ASP A 72 -4.31 -18.03 1.67
N GLU A 73 -4.54 -18.94 2.62
CA GLU A 73 -3.91 -20.27 2.68
C GLU A 73 -4.46 -21.21 1.61
#